data_AF-A0AAD5U152-F1
#
_entry.id   AF-A0AAD5U152-F1
#
_cell.length_a   1.000
_cell.length_b   1.000
_cell.length_c   1.000
_cell.angle_alpha   90.00
_cell.angle_beta   90.00
_cell.angle_gamma   90.00
#
_symmetry.space_group_name_H-M   'P 1'
#
loop_
_entity.id
_entity.type
_entity.pdbx_description
1 polymer ?
#
loop_
_entity_poly.entity_id
_entity_poly.type
_entity_poly.pdbx_seq_one_letter_code
_entity_poly.pdbx_strand_id
1 'polypeptide(L)'
;RVIPLNKNFTIWEILASYRLSLRNIEITASTYIDGGVCCLSGRTAAYRTLILRDPDFQTKFANEYWLGKYHCHSGDDKFLTRWLHSHEWKTYIQACPEAELASTFKDNWRFLKQLLRWTRNTWRSDLKSLIVERKIWRRYPFVAFSMLDKFFNPISLLAGPITVGYLCSMPNGYLPTWVVLTSYFIWLILTRLIKYIPHFINRPQDVFTLPIWIVFNIYFALLKIYCLFTLHIVDWGTRVGADDQGEKEEDDSEIFLVKNEIVDKSKKINLKSEEDEIKKITEKEKVKTKELKKEKILRLNREMDIERGLNNAIEIEEKLILNSNYVDNSTHLSLSRSKTSIQVNDKIVENGKK
;
A
#
# COMPACT_ATOMS: atom_id res chain seq x y z
N ARG A 1 4.83 0.68 -7.56
CA ARG A 1 3.77 0.66 -8.59
C ARG A 1 2.45 1.32 -8.13
N VAL A 2 1.50 1.61 -9.03
CA VAL A 2 0.13 2.03 -8.65
C VAL A 2 -0.78 0.82 -8.39
N ILE A 3 -1.54 0.86 -7.30
CA ILE A 3 -2.59 -0.11 -6.95
C ILE A 3 -3.96 0.60 -7.06
N PRO A 4 -4.99 -0.05 -7.62
CA PRO A 4 -6.31 0.56 -7.74
C PRO A 4 -7.01 0.56 -6.38
N LEU A 5 -7.83 1.57 -6.11
CA LEU A 5 -8.67 1.64 -4.91
C LEU A 5 -9.82 0.62 -4.95
N ASN A 6 -10.34 0.36 -6.16
CA ASN A 6 -11.42 -0.58 -6.40
C ASN A 6 -10.92 -1.80 -7.19
N LYS A 7 -11.82 -2.74 -7.50
CA LYS A 7 -11.50 -3.95 -8.28
C LYS A 7 -10.82 -3.64 -9.63
N ASN A 8 -11.22 -2.54 -10.26
CA ASN A 8 -10.72 -2.11 -11.57
C ASN A 8 -10.05 -0.73 -11.46
N PHE A 9 -9.09 -0.49 -12.36
CA PHE A 9 -8.48 0.83 -12.51
C PHE A 9 -9.48 1.82 -13.08
N THR A 10 -9.58 2.98 -12.45
CA THR A 10 -10.18 4.16 -13.05
C THR A 10 -9.22 4.83 -14.02
N ILE A 11 -9.75 5.64 -14.95
CA ILE A 11 -8.93 6.42 -15.88
C ILE A 11 -7.93 7.28 -15.10
N TRP A 12 -8.35 7.92 -14.00
CA TRP A 12 -7.48 8.75 -13.16
C TRP A 12 -6.29 8.00 -12.60
N GLU A 13 -6.49 6.75 -12.15
CA GLU A 13 -5.40 5.90 -11.64
C GLU A 13 -4.45 5.44 -12.74
N ILE A 14 -4.97 5.20 -13.95
CA ILE A 14 -4.13 4.86 -15.13
C ILE A 14 -3.27 6.07 -15.51
N LEU A 15 -3.86 7.27 -15.59
CA LEU A 15 -3.14 8.53 -15.84
C LEU A 15 -2.06 8.77 -14.76
N ALA A 16 -2.37 8.50 -13.49
CA ALA A 16 -1.41 8.57 -12.40
C ALA A 16 -0.29 7.54 -12.55
N SER A 17 -0.61 6.33 -13.02
CA SER A 17 0.37 5.27 -13.25
C SER A 17 1.35 5.62 -14.37
N TYR A 18 0.90 6.19 -15.48
CA TYR A 18 1.79 6.71 -16.52
C TYR A 18 2.79 7.72 -15.97
N ARG A 19 2.29 8.69 -15.18
CA ARG A 19 3.15 9.70 -14.54
C ARG A 19 4.17 9.07 -13.62
N LEU A 20 3.75 8.12 -12.79
CA LEU A 20 4.64 7.47 -11.84
C LEU A 20 5.71 6.64 -12.55
N SER A 21 5.36 5.94 -13.63
CA SER A 21 6.31 5.18 -14.44
C SER A 21 7.40 6.07 -15.02
N LEU A 22 7.05 7.20 -15.65
CA LEU A 22 8.07 8.15 -16.12
C LEU A 22 8.88 8.76 -14.99
N ARG A 23 8.23 9.09 -13.87
CA ARG A 23 8.92 9.64 -12.72
C ARG A 23 9.98 8.68 -12.20
N ASN A 24 9.68 7.39 -12.13
CA ASN A 24 10.62 6.36 -11.70
C ASN A 24 11.81 6.24 -12.65
N ILE A 25 11.57 6.25 -13.98
CA ILE A 25 12.66 6.24 -14.97
C ILE A 25 13.58 7.46 -14.77
N GLU A 26 12.98 8.64 -14.62
CA GLU A 26 13.71 9.89 -14.49
C GLU A 26 14.57 9.95 -13.22
N ILE A 27 14.02 9.60 -12.05
CA ILE A 27 14.77 9.64 -10.78
C ILE A 27 15.86 8.58 -10.73
N THR A 28 15.63 7.40 -11.30
CA THR A 28 16.65 6.35 -11.38
C THR A 28 17.78 6.77 -12.31
N ALA A 29 17.44 7.35 -13.47
CA ALA A 29 18.44 7.85 -14.41
C ALA A 29 19.28 8.98 -13.79
N SER A 30 18.66 9.98 -13.15
CA SER A 30 19.41 11.08 -12.54
C SER A 30 20.31 10.60 -11.40
N THR A 31 19.80 9.70 -10.54
CA THR A 31 20.59 9.09 -9.47
C THR A 31 21.81 8.35 -10.02
N TYR A 32 21.68 7.65 -11.15
CA TYR A 32 22.79 6.92 -11.73
C TYR A 32 23.80 7.82 -12.45
N ILE A 33 23.35 8.89 -13.11
CA ILE A 33 24.20 9.78 -13.91
C ILE A 33 25.06 10.69 -13.03
N ASP A 34 24.46 11.40 -12.08
CA ASP A 34 25.19 12.36 -11.23
C ASP A 34 25.00 12.16 -9.73
N GLY A 35 24.20 11.17 -9.30
CA GLY A 35 23.93 10.90 -7.88
C GLY A 35 22.86 11.79 -7.26
N GLY A 36 22.28 12.72 -8.03
CA GLY A 36 21.29 13.67 -7.55
C GLY A 36 19.85 13.27 -7.89
N VAL A 37 18.91 13.89 -7.18
CA VAL A 37 17.48 13.77 -7.45
C VAL A 37 16.78 15.11 -7.28
N CYS A 38 15.82 15.44 -8.16
CA CYS A 38 15.07 16.70 -8.00
C CYS A 38 14.04 16.68 -6.85
N CYS A 39 13.73 15.50 -6.32
CA CYS A 39 12.88 15.32 -5.14
C CYS A 39 13.00 13.87 -4.66
N LEU A 40 13.45 13.66 -3.43
CA LEU A 40 13.17 12.45 -2.66
C LEU A 40 11.69 12.45 -2.31
N SER A 41 10.95 11.40 -2.64
CA SER A 41 9.50 11.41 -2.45
C SER A 41 9.13 11.21 -0.99
N GLY A 42 8.24 12.05 -0.45
CA GLY A 42 7.71 11.89 0.91
C GLY A 42 6.87 10.62 1.15
N ARG A 43 6.67 9.76 0.15
CA ARG A 43 6.02 8.45 0.33
C ARG A 43 6.87 7.52 1.17
N THR A 44 8.18 7.48 0.90
CA THR A 44 9.14 6.69 1.65
C THR A 44 10.54 7.22 1.36
N ALA A 45 11.20 7.69 2.41
CA ALA A 45 12.60 8.11 2.38
C ALA A 45 13.20 7.87 3.78
N ALA A 46 14.47 7.50 3.82
CA ALA A 46 15.22 7.36 5.06
C ALA A 46 16.27 8.47 5.13
N TYR A 47 16.29 9.20 6.24
CA TYR A 47 17.23 10.29 6.50
C TYR A 47 18.08 9.95 7.73
N ARG A 48 19.33 10.40 7.74
CA ARG A 48 20.17 10.27 8.93
C ARG A 48 19.63 11.18 10.04
N THR A 49 19.47 10.64 11.24
CA THR A 49 18.92 11.37 12.39
C THR A 49 19.67 12.67 12.70
N LEU A 50 20.99 12.67 12.54
CA LEU A 50 21.83 13.84 12.77
C LEU A 50 21.47 15.04 11.86
N ILE A 51 20.94 14.78 10.65
CA ILE A 51 20.50 15.84 9.73
C ILE A 51 19.21 16.48 10.24
N LEU A 52 18.28 15.66 10.75
CA LEU A 52 16.98 16.13 11.23
C LEU A 52 17.06 16.77 12.63
N ARG A 53 18.09 16.43 13.40
CA ARG A 53 18.37 17.01 14.73
C ARG A 53 19.18 18.30 14.67
N ASP A 54 19.68 18.68 13.51
CA ASP A 54 20.40 19.94 13.33
C ASP A 54 19.45 21.13 13.62
N PRO A 55 19.76 22.00 14.59
CA PRO A 55 18.93 23.16 14.92
C PRO A 55 18.73 24.12 13.73
N ASP A 56 19.73 24.24 12.86
CA ASP A 56 19.65 25.09 11.67
C ASP A 56 18.69 24.49 10.65
N PHE A 57 18.71 23.15 10.51
CA PHE A 57 17.74 22.44 9.68
C PHE A 57 16.33 22.68 10.19
N GLN A 58 16.07 22.47 11.47
CA GLN A 58 14.73 22.62 12.05
C GLN A 58 14.20 24.04 11.89
N THR A 59 15.05 25.03 12.17
CA THR A 59 14.68 26.45 12.03
C THR A 59 14.35 26.79 10.59
N LYS A 60 15.17 26.39 9.62
CA LYS A 60 14.94 26.70 8.20
C LYS A 60 13.80 25.88 7.60
N PHE A 61 13.61 24.63 8.03
CA PHE A 61 12.50 23.79 7.61
C PHE A 61 11.16 24.38 8.05
N ALA A 62 11.07 24.84 9.30
CA ALA A 62 9.87 25.47 9.87
C ALA A 62 9.64 26.91 9.38
N ASN A 63 10.61 27.53 8.69
CA ASN A 63 10.54 28.91 8.21
C ASN A 63 10.85 28.99 6.71
N GLU A 64 10.32 28.04 5.94
CA GLU A 64 10.48 28.05 4.49
C GLU A 64 9.40 28.94 3.85
N TYR A 65 9.81 30.06 3.27
CA TYR A 65 8.90 31.00 2.61
C TYR A 65 9.17 31.12 1.11
N TRP A 66 8.11 31.18 0.32
CA TRP A 66 8.14 31.61 -1.07
C TRP A 66 8.08 33.13 -1.15
N LEU A 67 9.06 33.73 -1.82
CA LEU A 67 9.26 35.18 -1.92
C LEU A 67 9.28 35.90 -0.55
N GLY A 68 9.72 35.20 0.51
CA GLY A 68 9.78 35.73 1.87
C GLY A 68 8.42 36.03 2.52
N LYS A 69 7.30 35.70 1.86
CA LYS A 69 5.95 36.04 2.32
C LYS A 69 5.05 34.82 2.52
N TYR A 70 5.07 33.85 1.61
CA TYR A 70 4.11 32.74 1.60
C TYR A 70 4.74 31.50 2.23
N HIS A 71 4.24 31.07 3.39
CA HIS A 71 4.80 29.93 4.11
C HIS A 71 4.55 28.60 3.36
N CYS A 72 5.61 27.84 3.08
CA CYS A 72 5.55 26.67 2.20
C CYS A 72 5.21 25.39 2.97
N HIS A 73 3.95 25.22 3.35
CA HIS A 73 3.48 24.05 4.11
C HIS A 73 3.52 22.73 3.32
N SER A 74 3.27 22.77 2.01
CA SER A 74 2.90 21.57 1.26
C SER A 74 4.02 20.82 0.51
N GLY A 75 5.28 21.22 0.70
CA GLY A 75 6.45 20.76 -0.06
C GLY A 75 7.69 20.42 0.78
N ASP A 76 7.48 19.78 1.92
CA ASP A 76 8.49 19.27 2.85
C ASP A 76 9.58 18.43 2.16
N ASP A 77 9.16 17.51 1.29
CA ASP A 77 10.02 16.56 0.58
C ASP A 77 11.06 17.24 -0.33
N LYS A 78 10.64 18.28 -1.04
CA LYS A 78 11.52 19.11 -1.87
C LYS A 78 12.43 20.02 -1.06
N PHE A 79 11.95 20.57 0.07
CA PHE A 79 12.84 21.29 0.99
C PHE A 79 13.95 20.37 1.49
N LEU A 80 13.60 19.20 2.03
CA LEU A 80 14.55 18.20 2.51
C LEU A 80 15.59 17.85 1.44
N THR A 81 15.13 17.62 0.21
CA THR A 81 16.04 17.31 -0.91
C THR A 81 17.04 18.44 -1.18
N ARG A 82 16.57 19.70 -1.22
CA ARG A 82 17.46 20.86 -1.38
C ARG A 82 18.42 21.05 -0.21
N TRP A 83 17.95 20.79 1.01
CA TRP A 83 18.80 20.82 2.21
C TRP A 83 19.98 19.87 2.06
N LEU A 84 19.71 18.62 1.69
CA LEU A 84 20.74 17.61 1.47
C LEU A 84 21.75 18.05 0.40
N HIS A 85 21.27 18.56 -0.73
CA HIS A 85 22.13 19.04 -1.80
C HIS A 85 23.02 20.21 -1.36
N SER A 86 22.47 21.12 -0.56
CA SER A 86 23.17 22.34 -0.14
C SER A 86 24.18 22.11 0.99
N HIS A 87 24.00 21.06 1.80
CA HIS A 87 24.87 20.68 2.92
C HIS A 87 25.71 19.44 2.61
N GLU A 88 25.94 19.20 1.33
CA GLU A 88 26.86 18.18 0.83
C GLU A 88 26.56 16.73 1.22
N TRP A 89 25.30 16.45 1.59
CA TRP A 89 24.84 15.08 1.79
C TRP A 89 24.69 14.36 0.46
N LYS A 90 24.96 13.06 0.46
CA LYS A 90 24.71 12.19 -0.69
C LYS A 90 23.29 11.64 -0.60
N THR A 91 22.60 11.64 -1.75
CA THR A 91 21.29 11.02 -1.92
C THR A 91 21.43 9.79 -2.80
N TYR A 92 20.57 8.80 -2.59
CA TYR A 92 20.51 7.62 -3.45
C TYR A 92 19.09 7.06 -3.50
N ILE A 93 18.66 6.65 -4.70
CA ILE A 93 17.40 5.94 -4.93
C ILE A 93 17.72 4.48 -5.17
N GLN A 94 17.18 3.61 -4.30
CA GLN A 94 17.26 2.18 -4.48
C GLN A 94 16.14 1.71 -5.42
N ALA A 95 16.48 1.51 -6.69
CA ALA A 95 15.55 1.05 -7.72
C ALA A 95 15.64 -0.47 -7.90
N CYS A 96 15.15 -1.23 -6.92
CA CYS A 96 15.07 -2.69 -6.97
C CYS A 96 13.70 -3.20 -6.52
N PRO A 97 13.30 -4.44 -6.91
CA PRO A 97 12.01 -5.02 -6.54
C PRO A 97 11.76 -5.05 -5.02
N GLU A 98 12.80 -5.26 -4.22
CA GLU A 98 12.73 -5.35 -2.76
C GLU A 98 12.43 -4.00 -2.10
N ALA A 99 12.76 -2.89 -2.76
CA ALA A 99 12.46 -1.53 -2.33
C ALA A 99 11.23 -0.95 -3.04
N GLU A 100 10.48 -1.76 -3.80
CA GLU A 100 9.33 -1.29 -4.54
C GLU A 100 8.14 -1.01 -3.61
N LEU A 101 7.60 0.21 -3.71
CA LEU A 101 6.43 0.62 -2.96
C LEU A 101 5.21 0.73 -3.86
N ALA A 102 4.11 0.18 -3.37
CA ALA A 102 2.80 0.41 -3.93
C ALA A 102 2.20 1.73 -3.44
N SER A 103 1.54 2.47 -4.33
CA SER A 103 0.82 3.69 -3.98
C SER A 103 -0.57 3.67 -4.58
N THR A 104 -1.54 4.18 -3.84
CA THR A 104 -2.88 4.48 -4.34
C THR A 104 -2.96 5.95 -4.73
N PHE A 105 -3.81 6.27 -5.72
CA PHE A 105 -4.09 7.63 -6.14
C PHE A 105 -5.59 7.88 -6.02
N LYS A 106 -6.00 9.16 -6.07
CA LYS A 106 -7.44 9.48 -6.08
C LYS A 106 -8.04 8.98 -7.40
N ASP A 107 -9.16 8.29 -7.29
CA ASP A 107 -9.94 7.67 -8.37
C ASP A 107 -10.92 8.65 -9.05
N ASN A 108 -10.84 9.94 -8.71
CA ASN A 108 -11.76 10.97 -9.16
C ASN A 108 -11.03 12.28 -9.53
N TRP A 109 -11.80 13.27 -9.95
CA TRP A 109 -11.30 14.58 -10.37
C TRP A 109 -10.41 15.29 -9.33
N ARG A 110 -10.50 14.93 -8.03
CA ARG A 110 -9.62 15.47 -6.99
C ARG A 110 -8.15 15.13 -7.23
N PHE A 111 -7.85 14.14 -8.08
CA PHE A 111 -6.50 13.92 -8.60
C PHE A 111 -5.92 15.21 -9.21
N LEU A 112 -6.72 16.01 -9.91
CA LEU A 112 -6.28 17.29 -10.48
C LEU A 112 -5.88 18.30 -9.41
N LYS A 113 -6.60 18.37 -8.27
CA LYS A 113 -6.21 19.19 -7.11
C LYS A 113 -4.84 18.77 -6.57
N GLN A 114 -4.58 17.46 -6.48
CA GLN A 114 -3.26 16.95 -6.08
C GLN A 114 -2.16 17.35 -7.07
N LEU A 115 -2.44 17.24 -8.37
CA LEU A 115 -1.49 17.63 -9.41
C LEU A 115 -1.18 19.13 -9.39
N LEU A 116 -2.18 19.98 -9.17
CA LEU A 116 -1.99 21.42 -9.02
C LEU A 116 -1.02 21.72 -7.88
N ARG A 117 -1.26 21.14 -6.70
CA ARG A 117 -0.38 21.31 -5.53
C ARG A 117 1.06 20.87 -5.81
N TRP A 118 1.24 19.65 -6.33
CA TRP A 118 2.58 19.15 -6.66
C TRP A 118 3.30 19.98 -7.70
N THR A 119 2.55 20.51 -8.68
CA THR A 119 3.12 21.36 -9.74
C THR A 119 3.57 22.70 -9.19
N ARG A 120 2.77 23.36 -8.35
CA ARG A 120 3.17 24.61 -7.67
C ARG A 120 4.40 24.41 -6.79
N ASN A 121 4.44 23.33 -6.01
CA ASN A 121 5.62 23.02 -5.17
C ASN A 121 6.87 22.75 -6.01
N THR A 122 6.71 22.05 -7.14
CA THR A 122 7.81 21.83 -8.08
C THR A 122 8.34 23.15 -8.63
N TRP A 123 7.47 24.03 -9.10
CA TRP A 123 7.87 25.35 -9.59
C TRP A 123 8.66 26.15 -8.54
N ARG A 124 8.10 26.29 -7.33
CA ARG A 124 8.74 27.05 -6.25
C ARG A 124 10.12 26.51 -5.91
N SER A 125 10.21 25.21 -5.65
CA SER A 125 11.47 24.59 -5.22
C SER A 125 12.51 24.50 -6.32
N ASP A 126 12.10 24.21 -7.56
CA ASP A 126 13.04 24.08 -8.67
C ASP A 126 13.60 25.47 -9.02
N LEU A 127 12.78 26.52 -9.04
CA LEU A 127 13.23 27.91 -9.20
C LEU A 127 14.22 28.33 -8.10
N LYS A 128 13.91 28.00 -6.84
CA LYS A 128 14.81 28.27 -5.71
C LYS A 128 16.14 27.53 -5.86
N SER A 129 16.11 26.27 -6.29
CA SER A 129 17.33 25.45 -6.51
C SER A 129 18.20 26.01 -7.64
N LEU A 130 17.57 26.33 -8.77
CA LEU A 130 18.25 26.74 -10.01
C LEU A 130 18.77 28.18 -9.95
N ILE A 131 17.97 29.11 -9.39
CA ILE A 131 18.24 30.55 -9.49
C ILE A 131 18.79 31.14 -8.19
N VAL A 132 18.26 30.74 -7.03
CA VAL A 132 18.63 31.35 -5.74
C VAL A 132 19.82 30.62 -5.13
N GLU A 133 19.68 29.32 -4.89
CA GLU A 133 20.70 28.52 -4.20
C GLU A 133 21.88 28.18 -5.11
N ARG A 134 21.63 27.88 -6.39
CA ARG A 134 22.60 27.59 -7.48
C ARG A 134 23.59 26.45 -7.23
N LYS A 135 23.66 25.89 -6.02
CA LYS A 135 24.55 24.78 -5.64
C LYS A 135 24.34 23.54 -6.51
N ILE A 136 23.11 23.32 -6.99
CA ILE A 136 22.76 22.17 -7.80
C ILE A 136 23.50 22.12 -9.14
N TRP A 137 23.83 23.27 -9.73
CA TRP A 137 24.56 23.34 -11.00
C TRP A 137 25.97 22.76 -10.92
N ARG A 138 26.63 22.92 -9.78
CA ARG A 138 27.98 22.41 -9.56
C ARG A 138 27.99 20.95 -9.13
N ARG A 139 27.00 20.56 -8.32
CA ARG A 139 26.97 19.24 -7.70
C ARG A 139 26.26 18.18 -8.55
N TYR A 140 25.14 18.54 -9.16
CA TYR A 140 24.25 17.65 -9.91
C TYR A 140 23.79 18.33 -11.21
N PRO A 141 24.72 18.53 -12.17
CA PRO A 141 24.45 19.29 -13.39
C PRO A 141 23.37 18.64 -14.26
N PHE A 142 23.25 17.31 -14.26
CA PHE A 142 22.21 16.62 -15.04
C PHE A 142 20.83 16.82 -14.41
N VAL A 143 20.72 16.77 -13.07
CA VAL A 143 19.48 17.14 -12.37
C VAL A 143 19.10 18.58 -12.63
N ALA A 144 20.06 19.50 -12.57
CA ALA A 144 19.83 20.93 -12.84
C ALA A 144 19.31 21.14 -14.27
N PHE A 145 19.95 20.49 -15.26
CA PHE A 145 19.49 20.48 -16.64
C PHE A 145 18.08 19.91 -16.77
N SER A 146 17.77 18.79 -16.12
CA SER A 146 16.42 18.19 -16.16
C SER A 146 15.35 19.09 -15.54
N MET A 147 15.66 19.79 -14.44
CA MET A 147 14.75 20.80 -13.87
C MET A 147 14.52 21.95 -14.85
N LEU A 148 15.57 22.43 -15.52
CA LEU A 148 15.47 23.49 -16.52
C LEU A 148 14.69 23.04 -17.77
N ASP A 149 14.92 21.84 -18.28
CA ASP A 149 14.13 21.28 -19.40
C ASP A 149 12.63 21.25 -19.05
N LYS A 150 12.29 20.82 -17.83
CA LYS A 150 10.90 20.80 -17.36
C LYS A 150 10.28 22.19 -17.21
N PHE A 151 11.10 23.23 -17.03
CA PHE A 151 10.65 24.61 -17.03
C PHE A 151 10.07 24.99 -18.41
N PHE A 152 10.77 24.62 -19.49
CA PHE A 152 10.36 24.96 -20.86
C PHE A 152 9.41 23.93 -21.49
N ASN A 153 9.37 22.71 -20.98
CA ASN A 153 8.54 21.61 -21.48
C ASN A 153 7.05 21.97 -21.75
N PRO A 154 6.34 22.75 -20.90
CA PRO A 154 4.94 23.12 -21.18
C PRO A 154 4.80 23.93 -22.47
N ILE A 155 5.75 24.82 -22.73
CA ILE A 155 5.75 25.71 -23.90
C ILE A 155 6.07 24.90 -25.15
N SER A 156 7.12 24.07 -25.11
CA SER A 156 7.50 23.22 -26.25
C SER A 156 6.43 22.18 -26.59
N LEU A 157 5.71 21.65 -25.59
CA LEU A 157 4.60 20.73 -25.82
C LEU A 157 3.40 21.42 -26.50
N LEU A 158 3.10 22.67 -26.17
CA LEU A 158 2.03 23.45 -26.80
C LEU A 158 2.41 24.00 -28.18
N ALA A 159 3.69 24.21 -28.45
CA ALA A 159 4.18 24.60 -29.77
C ALA A 159 3.79 23.60 -30.87
N GLY A 160 3.70 22.30 -30.55
CA GLY A 160 3.29 21.26 -31.49
C GLY A 160 1.89 21.50 -32.07
N PRO A 161 0.82 21.49 -31.25
CA PRO A 161 -0.53 21.76 -31.72
C PRO A 161 -0.69 23.14 -32.40
N ILE A 162 0.00 24.17 -31.90
CA ILE A 162 -0.03 25.51 -32.50
C ILE A 162 0.55 25.49 -33.91
N THR A 163 1.71 24.83 -34.10
CA THR A 163 2.36 24.70 -35.40
C THR A 163 1.47 23.93 -36.38
N VAL A 164 0.84 22.84 -35.93
CA VAL A 164 -0.09 22.06 -36.75
C VAL A 164 -1.30 22.89 -37.14
N GLY A 165 -1.89 23.64 -36.20
CA GLY A 165 -3.00 24.55 -36.47
C GLY A 165 -2.64 25.63 -37.49
N TYR A 166 -1.46 26.24 -37.35
CA TYR A 166 -0.94 27.22 -38.30
C TYR A 166 -0.80 26.60 -39.71
N LEU A 167 -0.14 25.44 -39.84
CA LEU A 167 0.03 24.75 -41.12
C LEU A 167 -1.30 24.39 -41.78
N CYS A 168 -2.30 23.99 -40.99
CA CYS A 168 -3.63 23.67 -41.49
C CYS A 168 -4.41 24.91 -41.98
N SER A 169 -4.09 26.10 -41.45
CA SER A 169 -4.76 27.36 -41.78
C SER A 169 -4.15 28.09 -42.99
N MET A 170 -3.00 27.62 -43.50
CA MET A 170 -2.33 28.26 -44.64
C MET A 170 -3.11 28.01 -45.94
N PRO A 171 -3.59 29.06 -46.64
CA PRO A 171 -4.41 28.91 -47.84
C PRO A 171 -3.66 28.27 -49.03
N ASN A 172 -2.33 28.41 -49.07
CA ASN A 172 -1.46 27.80 -50.09
C ASN A 172 -0.56 26.71 -49.49
N GLY A 173 -1.08 25.91 -48.56
CA GLY A 173 -0.33 24.82 -47.96
C GLY A 173 0.12 23.78 -49.00
N TYR A 174 1.40 23.40 -48.98
CA TYR A 174 1.96 22.37 -49.88
C TYR A 174 1.37 20.97 -49.68
N LEU A 175 0.76 20.71 -48.52
CA LEU A 175 0.20 19.41 -48.14
C LEU A 175 -1.28 19.54 -47.77
N PRO A 176 -2.12 18.55 -48.14
CA PRO A 176 -3.50 18.49 -47.68
C PRO A 176 -3.59 18.43 -46.15
N THR A 177 -4.55 19.13 -45.56
CA THR A 177 -4.78 19.23 -44.11
C THR A 177 -4.84 17.87 -43.41
N TRP A 178 -5.50 16.87 -44.03
CA TRP A 178 -5.63 15.54 -43.46
C TRP A 178 -4.28 14.82 -43.33
N VAL A 179 -3.32 15.06 -44.22
CA VAL A 179 -1.97 14.48 -44.16
C VAL A 179 -1.20 15.06 -42.96
N VAL A 180 -1.29 16.38 -42.76
CA VAL A 180 -0.67 17.07 -41.62
C VAL A 180 -1.24 16.54 -40.30
N LEU A 181 -2.57 16.45 -40.18
CA LEU A 181 -3.23 15.94 -38.97
C LEU A 181 -2.90 14.47 -38.70
N THR A 182 -2.95 13.62 -39.73
CA THR A 182 -2.70 12.19 -39.59
C THR A 182 -1.24 11.90 -39.24
N SER A 183 -0.29 12.56 -39.93
CA SER A 183 1.14 12.42 -39.62
C SER A 183 1.47 12.88 -38.20
N TYR A 184 0.90 14.00 -37.75
CA TYR A 184 1.05 14.47 -36.39
C TYR A 184 0.45 13.49 -35.37
N PHE A 185 -0.76 12.99 -35.61
CA PHE A 185 -1.40 12.03 -34.72
C PHE A 185 -0.59 10.73 -34.62
N ILE A 186 -0.15 10.17 -35.75
CA ILE A 186 0.70 8.97 -35.78
C ILE A 186 2.00 9.23 -35.02
N TRP A 187 2.65 10.37 -35.24
CA TRP A 187 3.86 10.76 -34.52
C TRP A 187 3.64 10.83 -33.01
N LEU A 188 2.52 11.41 -32.56
CA LEU A 188 2.18 11.47 -31.15
C LEU A 188 1.99 10.05 -30.58
N ILE A 189 1.18 9.20 -31.22
CA ILE A 189 0.94 7.83 -30.74
C ILE A 189 2.26 7.05 -30.68
N LEU A 190 3.04 7.02 -31.76
CA LEU A 190 4.27 6.24 -31.88
C LEU A 190 5.31 6.62 -30.82
N THR A 191 5.55 7.92 -30.65
CA THR A 191 6.53 8.40 -29.66
C THR A 191 6.10 8.06 -28.23
N ARG A 192 4.80 8.06 -27.91
CA ARG A 192 4.31 7.67 -26.58
C ARG A 192 4.32 6.16 -26.41
N LEU A 193 4.04 5.37 -27.45
CA LEU A 193 4.19 3.93 -27.38
C LEU A 193 5.61 3.56 -26.97
N ILE A 194 6.61 4.12 -27.65
CA ILE A 194 8.03 3.89 -27.36
C ILE A 194 8.39 4.38 -25.95
N LYS A 195 8.02 5.63 -25.62
CA LYS A 195 8.37 6.25 -24.34
C LYS A 195 7.81 5.50 -23.12
N TYR A 196 6.65 4.87 -23.26
CA TYR A 196 5.97 4.16 -22.17
C TYR A 196 6.06 2.62 -22.28
N ILE A 197 6.95 2.07 -23.13
CA ILE A 197 7.20 0.62 -23.21
C ILE A 197 7.35 -0.03 -21.82
N PRO A 198 8.17 0.51 -20.88
CA PRO A 198 8.36 -0.11 -19.57
C PRO A 198 7.06 -0.21 -18.75
N HIS A 199 6.12 0.71 -18.98
CA HIS A 199 4.80 0.67 -18.36
C HIS A 199 3.93 -0.41 -19.02
N PHE A 200 3.92 -0.49 -20.35
CA PHE A 200 3.11 -1.46 -21.09
C PHE A 200 3.54 -2.91 -20.94
N ILE A 201 4.82 -3.17 -20.69
CA ILE A 201 5.30 -4.51 -20.32
C ILE A 201 4.60 -5.01 -19.06
N ASN A 202 4.33 -4.13 -18.10
CA ASN A 202 3.67 -4.48 -16.84
C ASN A 202 2.13 -4.45 -16.93
N ARG A 203 1.58 -3.59 -17.80
CA ARG A 203 0.15 -3.46 -18.07
C ARG A 203 -0.13 -3.20 -19.55
N PRO A 204 -0.23 -4.24 -20.38
CA PRO A 204 -0.45 -4.07 -21.82
C PRO A 204 -1.83 -3.46 -22.14
N GLN A 205 -2.84 -3.69 -21.30
CA GLN A 205 -4.19 -3.15 -21.48
C GLN A 205 -4.25 -1.62 -21.45
N ASP A 206 -3.30 -0.96 -20.79
CA ASP A 206 -3.30 0.49 -20.63
C ASP A 206 -3.01 1.19 -21.97
N VAL A 207 -2.47 0.48 -22.99
CA VAL A 207 -2.21 1.01 -24.35
C VAL A 207 -3.44 1.70 -24.96
N PHE A 208 -4.64 1.16 -24.72
CA PHE A 208 -5.87 1.76 -25.26
C PHE A 208 -6.21 3.14 -24.66
N THR A 209 -5.65 3.47 -23.50
CA THR A 209 -5.84 4.78 -22.85
C THR A 209 -4.84 5.84 -23.31
N LEU A 210 -3.91 5.49 -24.21
CA LEU A 210 -2.88 6.38 -24.71
C LEU A 210 -3.43 7.64 -25.40
N PRO A 211 -4.52 7.60 -26.20
CA PRO A 211 -5.12 8.82 -26.75
C PRO A 211 -5.58 9.80 -25.66
N ILE A 212 -6.20 9.28 -24.59
CA ILE A 212 -6.62 10.08 -23.42
C ILE A 212 -5.40 10.67 -22.72
N TRP A 213 -4.32 9.89 -22.60
CA TRP A 213 -3.06 10.35 -22.03
C TRP A 213 -2.42 11.49 -22.84
N ILE A 214 -2.52 11.49 -24.18
CA ILE A 214 -2.05 12.60 -25.02
C ILE A 214 -2.83 13.88 -24.72
N VAL A 215 -4.17 13.81 -24.74
CA VAL A 215 -5.04 14.96 -24.42
C VAL A 215 -4.74 15.48 -23.01
N PHE A 216 -4.59 14.57 -22.06
CA PHE A 216 -4.24 14.89 -20.69
C PHE A 216 -2.89 15.61 -20.57
N ASN A 217 -1.88 15.25 -21.37
CA ASN A 217 -0.59 15.95 -21.36
C ASN A 217 -0.70 17.39 -21.87
N ILE A 218 -1.53 17.64 -22.89
CA ILE A 218 -1.81 19.01 -23.39
C ILE A 218 -2.50 19.83 -22.29
N TYR A 219 -3.55 19.27 -21.68
CA TYR A 219 -4.20 19.89 -20.52
C TYR A 219 -3.22 20.15 -19.38
N PHE A 220 -2.35 19.19 -19.07
CA PHE A 220 -1.37 19.31 -18.00
C PHE A 220 -0.31 20.38 -18.30
N ALA A 221 0.03 20.61 -19.58
CA ALA A 221 0.88 21.72 -19.99
C ALA A 221 0.25 23.07 -19.66
N LEU A 222 -1.04 23.25 -20.00
CA LEU A 222 -1.80 24.45 -19.63
C LEU A 222 -1.88 24.63 -18.12
N LEU A 223 -2.12 23.54 -17.39
CA LEU A 223 -2.14 23.55 -15.92
C LEU A 223 -0.80 23.96 -15.33
N LYS A 224 0.33 23.54 -15.91
CA LYS A 224 1.66 23.98 -15.48
C LYS A 224 1.86 25.48 -15.68
N ILE A 225 1.41 26.04 -16.81
CA ILE A 225 1.46 27.48 -17.07
C ILE A 225 0.57 28.24 -16.08
N TYR A 226 -0.66 27.78 -15.85
CA TYR A 226 -1.55 28.33 -14.83
C TYR A 226 -0.91 28.32 -13.42
N CYS A 227 -0.19 27.25 -13.07
CA CYS A 227 0.52 27.16 -11.80
C CYS A 227 1.59 28.25 -11.63
N LEU A 228 2.25 28.72 -12.71
CA LEU A 228 3.25 29.80 -12.63
C LEU A 228 2.64 31.10 -12.11
N PHE A 229 1.40 31.39 -12.48
CA PHE A 229 0.69 32.59 -12.04
C PHE A 229 0.03 32.43 -10.66
N THR A 230 -0.03 31.19 -10.13
CA THR A 230 -0.68 30.88 -8.84
C THR A 230 0.28 30.34 -7.78
N LEU A 231 1.58 30.67 -7.88
CA LEU A 231 2.60 30.26 -6.92
C LEU A 231 2.45 30.86 -5.52
N HIS A 232 1.60 31.89 -5.36
CA HIS A 232 1.25 32.45 -4.04
C HIS A 232 0.34 31.52 -3.22
N ILE A 233 -0.38 30.59 -3.87
CA ILE A 233 -1.23 29.61 -3.19
C ILE A 233 -0.35 28.48 -2.64
N VAL A 234 -0.14 28.49 -1.33
CA VAL A 234 0.76 27.55 -0.62
C VAL A 234 0.03 26.43 0.10
N ASP A 235 -1.29 26.55 0.21
CA ASP A 235 -2.16 25.67 0.97
C ASP A 235 -2.08 24.21 0.52
N TRP A 236 -2.22 23.32 1.51
CA TRP A 236 -2.29 21.89 1.29
C TRP A 236 -3.60 21.52 0.60
N GLY A 237 -4.70 22.22 0.90
CA GLY A 237 -5.99 22.16 0.19
C GLY A 237 -6.70 20.79 0.16
N THR A 238 -6.06 19.73 0.68
CA THR A 238 -6.61 18.37 0.79
C THR A 238 -6.36 17.76 2.16
N ARG A 239 -5.76 18.51 3.09
CA ARG A 239 -5.51 18.11 4.49
C ARG A 239 -6.02 19.23 5.38
N VAL A 240 -6.99 18.90 6.23
CA VAL A 240 -7.54 19.82 7.23
C VAL A 240 -6.47 20.08 8.30
N GLY A 241 -6.33 21.34 8.72
CA GLY A 241 -5.40 21.77 9.78
C GLY A 241 -3.93 21.93 9.36
N ALA A 242 -3.61 21.84 8.07
CA ALA A 242 -2.25 21.98 7.56
C ALA A 242 -1.89 23.42 7.09
N ASP A 243 -2.85 24.34 7.13
CA ASP A 243 -2.74 25.68 6.54
C ASP A 243 -2.91 26.75 7.64
N ASP A 244 -2.20 27.89 7.54
CA ASP A 244 -2.21 28.96 8.57
C ASP A 244 -3.49 29.82 8.56
N GLN A 245 -4.28 29.75 7.49
CA GLN A 245 -5.56 30.44 7.44
C GLN A 245 -6.56 29.65 8.27
N GLY A 246 -7.04 30.26 9.36
CA GLY A 246 -8.11 29.72 10.18
C GLY A 246 -9.23 29.13 9.32
N GLU A 247 -9.69 27.96 9.75
CA GLU A 247 -10.64 27.07 9.08
C GLU A 247 -11.60 27.81 8.13
N LYS A 248 -11.24 27.85 6.84
CA LYS A 248 -12.25 27.99 5.79
C LYS A 248 -12.85 26.61 5.61
N GLU A 249 -13.91 26.35 6.36
CA GLU A 249 -14.86 25.27 6.12
C GLU A 249 -15.46 25.43 4.72
N GLU A 250 -14.76 24.95 3.70
CA GLU A 250 -15.36 24.65 2.40
C GLU A 250 -15.44 23.13 2.26
N ASP A 251 -16.63 22.56 2.55
CA ASP A 251 -17.23 21.29 2.04
C ASP A 251 -16.43 19.96 2.17
N ASP A 252 -15.14 20.03 2.49
CA ASP A 252 -14.23 18.88 2.58
C ASP A 252 -14.23 18.28 4.01
N SER A 253 -14.65 19.02 5.05
CA SER A 253 -14.77 18.52 6.43
C SER A 253 -15.97 17.57 6.58
N GLU A 254 -17.16 17.94 6.08
CA GLU A 254 -18.34 17.08 6.12
C GLU A 254 -18.10 15.77 5.37
N ILE A 255 -17.51 15.78 4.17
CA ILE A 255 -17.28 14.54 3.41
C ILE A 255 -16.23 13.64 4.09
N PHE A 256 -15.19 14.20 4.71
CA PHE A 256 -14.16 13.41 5.39
C PHE A 256 -14.65 12.88 6.74
N LEU A 257 -15.43 13.68 7.49
CA LEU A 257 -16.14 13.25 8.69
C LEU A 257 -17.16 12.16 8.37
N VAL A 258 -18.01 12.36 7.35
CA VAL A 258 -18.98 11.36 6.89
C VAL A 258 -18.28 10.10 6.41
N LYS A 259 -17.15 10.19 5.69
CA LYS A 259 -16.42 9.00 5.23
C LYS A 259 -15.75 8.26 6.40
N ASN A 260 -15.19 8.98 7.37
CA ASN A 260 -14.64 8.37 8.59
C ASN A 260 -15.76 7.78 9.46
N GLU A 261 -16.90 8.44 9.60
CA GLU A 261 -18.08 7.91 10.30
C GLU A 261 -18.65 6.67 9.61
N ILE A 262 -18.70 6.63 8.28
CA ILE A 262 -19.14 5.46 7.52
C ILE A 262 -18.14 4.31 7.66
N VAL A 263 -16.83 4.60 7.65
CA VAL A 263 -15.76 3.61 7.86
C VAL A 263 -15.77 3.10 9.30
N ASP A 264 -16.02 3.95 10.29
CA ASP A 264 -16.10 3.57 11.70
C ASP A 264 -17.41 2.83 12.01
N LYS A 265 -18.52 3.21 11.38
CA LYS A 265 -19.79 2.46 11.44
C LYS A 265 -19.63 1.08 10.79
N SER A 266 -19.00 0.99 9.61
CA SER A 266 -18.78 -0.31 8.95
C SER A 266 -17.83 -1.21 9.73
N LYS A 267 -16.75 -0.66 10.31
CA LYS A 267 -15.87 -1.40 11.24
C LYS A 267 -16.60 -1.85 12.50
N LYS A 268 -17.42 -0.99 13.13
CA LYS A 268 -18.23 -1.37 14.30
C LYS A 268 -19.25 -2.46 13.98
N ILE A 269 -19.88 -2.41 12.81
CA ILE A 269 -20.83 -3.46 12.36
C ILE A 269 -20.08 -4.78 12.16
N ASN A 270 -18.90 -4.75 11.53
CA ASN A 270 -18.10 -5.96 11.30
C ASN A 270 -17.59 -6.56 12.62
N LEU A 271 -17.07 -5.73 13.54
CA LEU A 271 -16.63 -6.16 14.86
C LEU A 271 -17.77 -6.74 15.70
N LYS A 272 -18.97 -6.14 15.63
CA LYS A 272 -20.14 -6.65 16.36
C LYS A 272 -20.64 -7.98 15.78
N SER A 273 -20.57 -8.13 14.45
CA SER A 273 -20.86 -9.41 13.77
C SER A 273 -19.87 -10.50 14.18
N GLU A 274 -18.57 -10.21 14.22
CA GLU A 274 -17.54 -11.15 14.67
C GLU A 274 -17.67 -11.49 16.17
N GLU A 275 -17.96 -10.51 17.04
CA GLU A 275 -18.20 -10.74 18.47
C GLU A 275 -19.43 -11.63 18.73
N ASP A 276 -20.52 -11.44 17.99
CA ASP A 276 -21.73 -12.25 18.11
C ASP A 276 -21.51 -13.69 17.59
N GLU A 277 -20.66 -13.87 16.58
CA GLU A 277 -20.24 -15.19 16.08
C GLU A 277 -19.32 -15.91 17.08
N ILE A 278 -18.34 -15.20 17.65
CA ILE A 278 -17.44 -15.72 18.70
C ILE A 278 -18.24 -16.10 19.95
N LYS A 279 -19.23 -15.29 20.37
CA LYS A 279 -20.10 -15.64 21.51
C LYS A 279 -20.90 -16.91 21.25
N LYS A 280 -21.47 -17.08 20.05
CA LYS A 280 -22.19 -18.30 19.66
C LYS A 280 -21.27 -19.53 19.66
N ILE A 281 -20.03 -19.40 19.18
CA ILE A 281 -19.04 -20.49 19.20
C ILE A 281 -18.67 -20.84 20.65
N THR A 282 -18.37 -19.83 21.47
CA THR A 282 -17.99 -20.01 22.88
C THR A 282 -19.11 -20.67 23.69
N GLU A 283 -20.37 -20.31 23.43
CA GLU A 283 -21.54 -20.89 24.09
C GLU A 283 -21.76 -22.35 23.67
N LYS A 284 -21.60 -22.68 22.38
CA LYS A 284 -21.59 -24.07 21.89
C LYS A 284 -20.47 -24.90 22.53
N GLU A 285 -19.27 -24.35 22.67
CA GLU A 285 -18.15 -25.04 23.33
C GLU A 285 -18.40 -25.27 24.82
N LYS A 286 -19.00 -24.30 25.53
CA LYS A 286 -19.39 -24.46 26.94
C LYS A 286 -20.42 -25.57 27.13
N VAL A 287 -21.41 -25.67 26.22
CA VAL A 287 -22.42 -26.76 26.24
C VAL A 287 -21.75 -28.11 25.99
N LYS A 288 -20.90 -28.21 24.96
CA LYS A 288 -20.16 -29.44 24.63
C LYS A 288 -19.26 -29.90 25.78
N THR A 289 -18.61 -28.96 26.47
CA THR A 289 -17.76 -29.26 27.64
C THR A 289 -18.57 -29.77 28.84
N LYS A 290 -19.78 -29.22 29.06
CA LYS A 290 -20.69 -29.70 30.11
C LYS A 290 -21.18 -31.12 29.81
N GLU A 291 -21.53 -31.41 28.57
CA GLU A 291 -21.94 -32.77 28.16
C GLU A 291 -20.81 -33.78 28.32
N LEU A 292 -19.59 -33.43 27.91
CA LEU A 292 -18.42 -34.30 28.05
C LEU A 292 -18.10 -34.59 29.53
N LYS A 293 -18.23 -33.59 30.41
CA LYS A 293 -18.09 -33.79 31.86
C LYS A 293 -19.18 -34.71 32.42
N LYS A 294 -20.42 -34.56 31.95
CA LYS A 294 -21.55 -35.41 32.37
C LYS A 294 -21.34 -36.87 31.94
N GLU A 295 -20.89 -37.10 30.71
CA GLU A 295 -20.51 -38.45 30.24
C GLU A 295 -19.37 -39.05 31.05
N LYS A 296 -18.34 -38.25 31.36
CA LYS A 296 -17.19 -38.73 32.14
C LYS A 296 -17.59 -39.16 33.54
N ILE A 297 -18.47 -38.40 34.20
CA ILE A 297 -19.05 -38.76 35.51
C ILE A 297 -19.89 -40.04 35.40
N LEU A 298 -20.69 -40.19 34.34
CA LEU A 298 -21.49 -41.39 34.13
C LEU A 298 -20.61 -42.64 33.94
N ARG A 299 -19.48 -42.52 33.22
CA ARG A 299 -18.51 -43.61 33.07
C ARG A 299 -17.86 -43.99 34.39
N LEU A 300 -17.40 -43.01 35.17
CA LEU A 300 -16.83 -43.24 36.50
C LEU A 300 -17.79 -43.97 37.44
N ASN A 301 -19.08 -43.59 37.43
CA ASN A 301 -20.07 -44.28 38.25
C ASN A 301 -20.29 -45.73 37.80
N ARG A 302 -20.29 -46.01 36.49
CA ARG A 302 -20.37 -47.38 35.97
C ARG A 302 -19.15 -48.22 36.36
N GLU A 303 -17.95 -47.64 36.30
CA GLU A 303 -16.72 -48.31 36.73
C GLU A 303 -16.78 -48.66 38.22
N MET A 304 -17.24 -47.74 39.07
CA MET A 304 -17.45 -47.99 40.50
C MET A 304 -18.49 -49.08 40.78
N ASP A 305 -19.58 -49.12 40.01
CA ASP A 305 -20.62 -50.16 40.16
C ASP A 305 -20.09 -51.55 39.75
N ILE A 306 -19.25 -51.61 38.71
CA ILE A 306 -18.57 -52.86 38.29
C ILE A 306 -17.60 -53.32 39.38
N GLU A 307 -16.82 -52.41 39.96
CA GLU A 307 -15.86 -52.71 41.04
C GLU A 307 -16.58 -53.22 42.29
N ARG A 308 -17.71 -52.61 42.66
CA ARG A 308 -18.59 -53.12 43.74
C ARG A 308 -19.15 -54.51 43.43
N GLY A 309 -19.56 -54.75 42.19
CA GLY A 309 -20.02 -56.07 41.73
C GLY A 309 -18.94 -57.13 41.85
N LEU A 310 -17.70 -56.83 41.44
CA LEU A 310 -16.55 -57.72 41.60
C LEU A 310 -16.25 -58.00 43.08
N ASN A 311 -16.23 -56.97 43.92
CA ASN A 311 -15.96 -57.15 45.35
C ASN A 311 -17.01 -58.03 46.04
N ASN A 312 -18.29 -57.85 45.69
CA ASN A 312 -19.35 -58.73 46.18
C ASN A 312 -19.20 -60.18 45.68
N ALA A 313 -18.79 -60.36 44.42
CA ALA A 313 -18.52 -61.70 43.87
C ALA A 313 -17.34 -62.38 44.58
N ILE A 314 -16.26 -61.64 44.85
CA ILE A 314 -15.11 -62.11 45.64
C ILE A 314 -15.55 -62.49 47.06
N GLU A 315 -16.39 -61.68 47.72
CA GLU A 315 -16.90 -62.00 49.06
C GLU A 315 -17.78 -63.27 49.07
N ILE A 316 -18.55 -63.50 48.00
CA ILE A 316 -19.33 -64.74 47.83
C ILE A 316 -18.40 -65.93 47.59
N GLU A 317 -17.35 -65.76 46.78
CA GLU A 317 -16.35 -66.79 46.51
C GLU A 317 -15.55 -67.15 47.78
N GLU A 318 -15.13 -66.16 48.58
CA GLU A 318 -14.51 -66.39 49.89
C GLU A 318 -15.43 -67.14 50.86
N LYS A 319 -16.73 -66.81 50.89
CA LYS A 319 -17.73 -67.56 51.69
C LYS A 319 -17.93 -68.99 51.20
N LEU A 320 -17.88 -69.22 49.88
CA LEU A 320 -17.94 -70.57 49.30
C LEU A 320 -16.67 -71.38 49.62
N ILE A 321 -15.48 -70.76 49.58
CA ILE A 321 -14.21 -71.39 49.96
C ILE A 321 -14.20 -71.73 51.46
N LEU A 322 -14.71 -70.85 52.32
CA LEU A 322 -14.86 -71.11 53.77
C LEU A 322 -15.82 -72.28 54.05
N ASN A 323 -16.89 -72.44 53.28
CA ASN A 323 -17.79 -73.59 53.37
C ASN A 323 -17.20 -74.88 52.76
N SER A 324 -16.32 -74.77 51.77
CA SER A 324 -15.57 -75.89 51.18
C SER A 324 -14.46 -76.41 52.10
N ASN A 325 -13.81 -75.52 52.86
CA ASN A 325 -12.77 -75.89 53.84
C ASN A 325 -13.31 -76.58 55.11
N TYR A 326 -14.64 -76.76 55.23
CA TYR A 326 -15.24 -77.63 56.26
C TYR A 326 -15.42 -79.08 55.79
N VAL A 327 -15.14 -79.39 54.51
CA VAL A 327 -15.41 -80.71 53.90
C VAL A 327 -14.16 -81.46 53.43
N ASP A 328 -13.01 -80.80 53.19
CA ASP A 328 -11.79 -81.51 52.76
C ASP A 328 -10.65 -81.44 53.78
N ASN A 329 -10.85 -82.17 54.87
CA ASN A 329 -9.80 -82.62 55.76
C ASN A 329 -9.34 -84.02 55.33
N SER A 330 -8.88 -84.18 54.08
CA SER A 330 -8.12 -85.38 53.66
C SER A 330 -7.32 -85.12 52.38
N THR A 331 -6.11 -85.67 52.34
CA THR A 331 -5.17 -85.81 51.21
C THR A 331 -4.23 -84.65 50.83
N HIS A 332 -2.97 -84.84 51.21
CA HIS A 332 -1.76 -84.23 50.66
C HIS A 332 -1.55 -84.58 49.19
N LEU A 333 -1.27 -83.59 48.32
CA LEU A 333 -0.38 -83.78 47.17
C LEU A 333 0.13 -82.43 46.61
N SER A 334 1.46 -82.32 46.55
CA SER A 334 2.22 -81.23 45.93
C SER A 334 2.19 -81.31 44.40
N LEU A 335 1.96 -80.22 43.68
CA LEU A 335 2.45 -80.06 42.30
C LEU A 335 2.54 -78.60 41.84
N SER A 336 3.65 -78.31 41.16
CA SER A 336 4.11 -77.03 40.64
C SER A 336 3.70 -76.77 39.19
N ARG A 337 3.68 -75.49 38.78
CA ARG A 337 3.68 -74.95 37.39
C ARG A 337 2.38 -75.23 36.60
N SER A 338 1.87 -74.37 35.72
CA SER A 338 2.51 -73.47 34.77
C SER A 338 1.61 -72.32 34.30
N LYS A 339 2.26 -71.25 33.84
CA LYS A 339 1.75 -70.11 33.07
C LYS A 339 0.87 -70.52 31.88
N THR A 340 -0.19 -69.74 31.63
CA THR A 340 -0.72 -69.54 30.27
C THR A 340 -1.13 -68.08 30.09
N SER A 341 -0.23 -67.31 29.47
CA SER A 341 -0.48 -66.00 28.88
C SER A 341 -1.14 -66.18 27.51
N ILE A 342 -2.30 -65.56 27.27
CA ILE A 342 -2.87 -65.42 25.93
C ILE A 342 -2.78 -63.95 25.52
N GLN A 343 -2.11 -63.75 24.39
CA GLN A 343 -1.76 -62.48 23.77
C GLN A 343 -2.98 -61.73 23.23
N VAL A 344 -2.89 -60.41 23.37
CA VAL A 344 -3.72 -59.39 22.72
C VAL A 344 -3.53 -59.44 21.21
N ASN A 345 -4.63 -59.43 20.46
CA ASN A 345 -4.65 -59.39 19.00
C ASN A 345 -5.25 -58.05 18.55
N ASP A 346 -4.40 -57.16 18.05
CA ASP A 346 -4.79 -55.95 17.34
C ASP A 346 -5.20 -56.29 15.90
N LYS A 347 -6.38 -55.83 15.45
CA LYS A 347 -6.67 -55.62 14.03
C LYS A 347 -7.59 -54.41 13.78
N ILE A 348 -6.98 -53.37 13.21
CA ILE A 348 -7.31 -52.71 11.92
C ILE A 348 -8.74 -52.21 11.72
N VAL A 349 -8.91 -50.90 11.42
CA VAL A 349 -9.43 -50.37 10.13
C VAL A 349 -9.04 -48.89 9.97
N GLU A 350 -8.15 -48.60 9.02
CA GLU A 350 -8.05 -47.34 8.28
C GLU A 350 -9.17 -47.25 7.23
N ASN A 351 -9.77 -46.07 7.08
CA ASN A 351 -10.46 -45.56 5.88
C ASN A 351 -10.69 -44.06 6.14
N GLY A 352 -10.39 -43.09 5.28
CA GLY A 352 -9.90 -43.02 3.91
C GLY A 352 -9.91 -41.53 3.52
N LYS A 353 -8.98 -41.12 2.64
CA LYS A 353 -8.84 -39.76 2.11
C LYS A 353 -10.02 -39.33 1.22
N LYS A 354 -10.44 -38.08 1.33
CA LYS A 354 -10.49 -37.12 0.20
C LYS A 354 -10.56 -35.68 0.70
#